data_AF-A0A7V0JJK2-F1
#
_entry.id   AF-A0A7V0JJK2-F1
#
_cell.length_a   1.000
_cell.length_b   1.000
_cell.length_c   1.000
_cell.angle_alpha   90.00
_cell.angle_beta   90.00
_cell.angle_gamma   90.00
#
_symmetry.space_group_name_H-M   'P 1'
#
loop_
_entity.id
_entity.type
_entity.pdbx_description
1 polymer ?
#
loop_
_entity_poly.entity_id
_entity_poly.type
_entity_poly.pdbx_seq_one_letter_code
_entity_poly.pdbx_strand_id
1 'polypeptide(L)'
;MHISTDPWVWVAAILTLAIFTFLYKDNPLFKFAEHLFVGVATGYGLVIIYFNAFKPNLYQPLFVEHNLLYIIPFFFGILYFSAAIPKFSYMMRWPIALLLGIGSGLSIPLSFQTYIVEHTKSTILRFPYPNAALFINALILFIGVLTVLIYFYFSYPHKGAIGTISRIGI
;
A
#
# COMPACT_ATOMS: atom_id res chain seq x y z
N MET A 1 37.19 18.33 14.11
CA MET A 1 36.30 17.75 13.08
C MET A 1 36.46 16.25 13.12
N HIS A 2 35.46 15.50 13.59
CA HIS A 2 35.51 14.03 13.57
C HIS A 2 35.21 13.56 12.15
N ILE A 3 36.26 13.40 11.36
CA ILE A 3 36.15 12.78 10.04
C ILE A 3 35.95 11.27 10.27
N SER A 4 34.91 10.69 9.68
CA SER A 4 34.69 9.25 9.74
C SER A 4 35.80 8.51 8.99
N THR A 5 36.37 7.48 9.63
CA THR A 5 37.38 6.58 9.04
C THR A 5 36.75 5.47 8.20
N ASP A 6 35.42 5.33 8.21
CA ASP A 6 34.73 4.26 7.52
C ASP A 6 34.63 4.56 6.02
N PRO A 7 35.20 3.72 5.14
CA PRO A 7 35.20 3.96 3.70
C PRO A 7 33.79 3.99 3.11
N TRP A 8 32.83 3.29 3.73
CA TRP A 8 31.42 3.28 3.32
C TRP A 8 30.73 4.64 3.46
N VAL A 9 31.09 5.41 4.49
CA VAL A 9 30.53 6.75 4.72
C VAL A 9 30.97 7.72 3.63
N TRP A 10 32.21 7.58 3.16
CA TRP A 10 32.74 8.35 2.04
C TRP A 10 32.10 7.97 0.71
N VAL A 11 31.90 6.69 0.45
CA VAL A 11 31.16 6.22 -0.74
C VAL A 11 29.73 6.77 -0.74
N ALA A 12 29.04 6.72 0.41
CA ALA A 12 27.70 7.28 0.56
C ALA A 12 27.67 8.80 0.32
N ALA A 13 28.64 9.54 0.88
CA ALA A 13 28.76 10.98 0.69
C ALA A 13 29.01 11.35 -0.80
N ILE A 14 29.89 10.63 -1.48
CA ILE A 14 30.20 10.84 -2.91
C ILE A 14 28.96 10.55 -3.77
N LEU A 15 28.26 9.44 -3.51
CA LEU A 15 27.01 9.11 -4.23
C LEU A 15 25.91 10.14 -3.99
N THR A 16 25.81 10.67 -2.76
CA THR A 16 24.86 11.75 -2.43
C THR A 16 25.15 13.02 -3.21
N LEU A 17 26.43 13.44 -3.28
CA LEU A 17 26.85 14.57 -4.10
C LEU A 17 26.64 14.32 -5.61
N ALA A 18 26.87 13.08 -6.07
CA ALA A 18 26.62 12.70 -7.46
C ALA A 18 25.14 12.80 -7.84
N ILE A 19 24.22 12.46 -6.92
CA ILE A 19 22.77 12.64 -7.11
C ILE A 19 22.41 14.13 -7.14
N PHE A 20 22.96 14.95 -6.24
CA PHE A 20 22.69 16.39 -6.22
C PHE A 20 23.26 17.15 -7.42
N THR A 21 24.19 16.55 -8.18
CA THR A 21 24.73 17.11 -9.43
C THR A 21 23.64 17.28 -10.51
N PHE A 22 22.50 16.60 -10.38
CA PHE A 22 21.30 16.81 -11.21
C PHE A 22 20.88 18.28 -11.27
N LEU A 23 21.02 19.04 -10.18
CA LEU A 23 20.59 20.45 -10.11
C LEU A 23 21.36 21.37 -11.07
N TYR A 24 22.55 20.95 -11.52
CA TYR A 24 23.44 21.76 -12.35
C TYR A 24 23.25 21.49 -13.86
N LYS A 25 22.99 20.23 -14.25
CA LYS A 25 22.59 19.74 -15.60
C LYS A 25 22.59 18.20 -15.62
N ASP A 26 22.01 17.59 -16.66
CA ASP A 26 22.19 16.15 -16.96
C ASP A 26 23.68 15.81 -17.19
N ASN A 27 24.37 15.38 -16.13
CA ASN A 27 25.79 15.04 -16.14
C ASN A 27 25.96 13.50 -16.18
N PRO A 28 26.93 12.93 -16.92
CA PRO A 28 27.23 11.48 -16.88
C PRO A 28 27.42 10.91 -15.48
N LEU A 29 27.94 11.71 -14.52
CA LEU A 29 28.07 11.31 -13.11
C LEU A 29 26.73 11.02 -12.44
N PHE A 30 25.70 11.83 -12.72
CA PHE A 30 24.36 11.62 -12.20
C PHE A 30 23.73 10.36 -12.80
N LYS A 31 23.82 10.18 -14.12
CA LYS A 31 23.28 8.99 -14.81
C LYS A 31 23.91 7.69 -14.31
N PHE A 32 25.21 7.70 -14.02
CA PHE A 32 25.88 6.56 -13.40
C PHE A 32 25.32 6.25 -12.01
N ALA A 33 25.19 7.27 -11.15
CA ALA A 33 24.64 7.09 -9.80
C ALA A 33 23.19 6.57 -9.83
N GLU A 34 22.38 7.06 -10.78
CA GLU A 34 21.01 6.60 -11.00
C GLU A 34 20.96 5.12 -11.42
N HIS A 35 21.73 4.71 -12.43
CA HIS A 35 21.79 3.31 -12.86
C HIS A 35 22.35 2.38 -11.78
N LEU A 36 23.37 2.82 -11.05
CA LEU A 36 23.91 2.08 -9.92
C LEU A 36 22.84 1.89 -8.83
N PHE A 37 22.15 2.96 -8.46
CA PHE A 37 21.10 2.92 -7.43
C PHE A 37 19.96 2.00 -7.83
N VAL A 38 19.42 2.16 -9.05
CA VAL A 38 18.32 1.31 -9.56
C VAL A 38 18.78 -0.15 -9.69
N GLY A 39 20.02 -0.39 -10.12
CA GLY A 39 20.60 -1.73 -10.22
C GLY A 39 20.73 -2.41 -8.86
N VAL A 40 21.27 -1.70 -7.86
CA VAL A 40 21.41 -2.22 -6.48
C VAL A 40 20.04 -2.45 -5.85
N ALA A 41 19.09 -1.52 -6.01
CA ALA A 41 17.74 -1.67 -5.49
C ALA A 41 17.03 -2.89 -6.10
N THR A 42 17.16 -3.08 -7.42
CA THR A 42 16.59 -4.24 -8.12
C THR A 42 17.26 -5.54 -7.67
N GLY A 43 18.59 -5.57 -7.56
CA GLY A 43 19.34 -6.74 -7.12
C GLY A 43 18.99 -7.15 -5.69
N TYR A 44 18.95 -6.21 -4.76
CA TYR A 44 18.51 -6.46 -3.39
C TYR A 44 17.06 -6.94 -3.33
N GLY A 45 16.17 -6.31 -4.11
CA GLY A 45 14.78 -6.73 -4.23
C GLY A 45 14.64 -8.18 -4.70
N LEU A 46 15.42 -8.59 -5.71
CA LEU A 46 15.42 -9.98 -6.20
C LEU A 46 15.85 -10.98 -5.12
N VAL A 47 16.88 -10.66 -4.33
CA VAL A 47 17.34 -11.52 -3.23
C VAL A 47 16.24 -11.67 -2.17
N ILE A 48 15.62 -10.56 -1.76
CA ILE A 48 14.49 -10.60 -0.82
C ILE A 48 13.36 -11.48 -1.35
N ILE A 49 12.94 -11.26 -2.61
CA ILE A 49 11.85 -12.03 -3.20
C ILE A 49 12.20 -13.52 -3.25
N TYR A 50 13.45 -13.86 -3.57
CA TYR A 50 13.88 -15.24 -3.61
C TYR A 50 13.79 -15.92 -2.23
N PHE A 51 14.34 -15.29 -1.19
CA PHE A 51 14.41 -15.89 0.14
C PHE A 51 13.09 -15.82 0.91
N ASN A 52 12.33 -14.73 0.77
CA ASN A 52 11.12 -14.51 1.57
C ASN A 52 9.83 -14.96 0.88
N ALA A 53 9.81 -15.04 -0.46
CA ALA A 53 8.61 -15.43 -1.19
C ALA A 53 8.82 -16.72 -1.96
N PHE A 54 9.82 -16.79 -2.85
CA PHE A 54 9.97 -17.93 -3.76
C PHE A 54 10.32 -19.23 -3.04
N LYS A 55 11.35 -19.20 -2.18
CA LYS A 55 11.81 -20.38 -1.45
C LYS A 55 10.74 -20.96 -0.51
N PRO A 56 10.11 -20.19 0.38
CA PRO A 56 9.12 -20.72 1.31
C PRO A 56 7.76 -21.01 0.67
N ASN A 57 7.31 -20.20 -0.31
CA ASN A 57 5.94 -20.35 -0.83
C ASN A 57 5.83 -21.27 -2.06
N LEU A 58 6.94 -21.57 -2.73
CA LEU A 58 6.95 -22.40 -3.93
C LEU A 58 7.93 -23.56 -3.83
N TYR A 59 9.21 -23.30 -3.54
CA TYR A 59 10.24 -24.34 -3.58
C TYR A 59 10.05 -25.40 -2.48
N GLN A 60 9.91 -24.98 -1.22
CA GLN A 60 9.70 -25.90 -0.10
C GLN A 60 8.42 -26.75 -0.22
N PRO A 61 7.22 -26.15 -0.43
CA PRO A 61 6.00 -26.94 -0.48
C PRO A 61 5.92 -27.88 -1.69
N LEU A 62 6.53 -27.50 -2.82
CA LEU A 62 6.49 -28.31 -4.04
C LEU A 62 7.54 -29.43 -4.06
N PHE A 63 8.79 -29.15 -3.68
CA PHE A 63 9.91 -30.09 -3.81
C PHE A 63 10.24 -30.84 -2.51
N VAL A 64 9.90 -30.30 -1.34
CA VAL A 64 10.19 -30.95 -0.04
C VAL A 64 8.93 -31.65 0.48
N GLU A 65 7.81 -30.96 0.53
CA GLU A 65 6.55 -31.47 1.09
C GLU A 65 5.70 -32.24 0.06
N HIS A 66 6.09 -32.23 -1.22
CA HIS A 66 5.42 -32.93 -2.33
C HIS A 66 3.92 -32.57 -2.47
N ASN A 67 3.54 -31.36 -2.07
CA ASN A 67 2.16 -30.93 -2.17
C ASN A 67 1.84 -30.51 -3.61
N LEU A 68 1.16 -31.41 -4.34
CA LEU A 68 0.79 -31.24 -5.75
C LEU A 68 -0.10 -30.01 -6.01
N LEU A 69 -0.76 -29.46 -4.98
CA LEU A 69 -1.58 -28.26 -5.12
C LEU A 69 -0.76 -27.02 -5.56
N TYR A 70 0.53 -26.99 -5.23
CA TYR A 70 1.44 -25.90 -5.58
C TYR A 70 1.92 -25.93 -7.04
N ILE A 71 1.55 -26.96 -7.81
CA ILE A 71 1.75 -27.01 -9.26
C ILE A 71 1.00 -25.88 -9.95
N ILE A 72 -0.18 -25.50 -9.45
CA ILE A 72 -0.99 -24.42 -10.02
C ILE A 72 -0.23 -23.07 -9.91
N PRO A 73 0.21 -22.61 -8.71
CA PRO A 73 1.10 -21.46 -8.57
C PRO A 73 2.38 -21.55 -9.41
N PHE A 74 3.00 -22.73 -9.50
CA PHE A 74 4.20 -22.94 -10.30
C PHE A 74 3.96 -22.67 -11.79
N PHE A 75 2.85 -23.20 -12.31
CA PHE A 75 2.43 -22.96 -13.70
C PHE A 75 2.21 -21.46 -13.97
N PHE A 76 1.45 -20.77 -13.10
CA PHE A 76 1.27 -19.31 -13.24
C PHE A 76 2.57 -18.52 -13.09
N GLY A 77 3.51 -18.99 -12.26
CA GLY A 77 4.86 -18.43 -12.15
C GLY A 77 5.64 -18.52 -13.46
N ILE A 78 5.60 -19.67 -14.14
CA ILE A 78 6.21 -19.83 -15.47
C ILE A 78 5.57 -18.90 -16.49
N LEU A 79 4.24 -18.73 -16.45
CA LEU A 79 3.56 -17.78 -17.33
C LEU A 79 4.00 -16.34 -17.12
N TYR A 80 4.44 -15.96 -15.92
CA TYR A 80 4.96 -14.63 -15.65
C TYR A 80 6.28 -14.37 -16.39
N PHE A 81 7.12 -15.39 -16.56
CA PHE A 81 8.37 -15.28 -17.33
C PHE A 81 8.13 -15.09 -18.84
N SER A 82 6.91 -15.38 -19.35
CA SER A 82 6.57 -15.11 -20.74
C SER A 82 6.59 -13.62 -21.09
N ALA A 83 6.62 -12.74 -20.08
CA ALA A 83 6.83 -11.30 -20.23
C ALA A 83 8.16 -10.94 -20.92
N ALA A 84 9.19 -11.78 -20.77
CA ALA A 84 10.50 -11.55 -21.38
C ALA A 84 10.51 -11.77 -22.90
N ILE A 85 9.51 -12.48 -23.44
CA ILE A 85 9.41 -12.81 -24.87
C ILE A 85 8.18 -12.12 -25.45
N PRO A 86 8.33 -11.06 -26.28
CA PRO A 86 7.22 -10.28 -26.81
C PRO A 86 6.14 -11.12 -27.51
N LYS A 87 6.53 -12.23 -28.16
CA LYS A 87 5.62 -13.14 -28.87
C LYS A 87 4.66 -13.91 -27.94
N PHE A 88 5.06 -14.22 -26.70
CA PHE A 88 4.26 -14.96 -25.71
C PHE A 88 3.75 -14.08 -24.56
N SER A 89 3.95 -12.76 -24.66
CA SER A 89 3.55 -11.79 -23.63
C SER A 89 2.04 -11.81 -23.34
N TYR A 90 1.21 -12.24 -24.29
CA TYR A 90 -0.24 -12.38 -24.08
C TYR A 90 -0.58 -13.34 -22.91
N MET A 91 0.26 -14.34 -22.67
CA MET A 91 0.02 -15.36 -21.63
C MET A 91 0.14 -14.80 -20.21
N MET A 92 0.85 -13.68 -20.03
CA MET A 92 0.99 -12.97 -18.75
C MET A 92 -0.35 -12.40 -18.24
N ARG A 93 -1.34 -12.22 -19.12
CA ARG A 93 -2.68 -11.71 -18.74
C ARG A 93 -3.37 -12.60 -17.71
N TRP A 94 -3.16 -13.91 -17.78
CA TRP A 94 -3.77 -14.87 -16.88
C TRP A 94 -3.27 -14.75 -15.42
N PRO A 95 -1.94 -14.76 -15.16
CA PRO A 95 -1.41 -14.44 -13.84
C PRO A 95 -1.87 -13.08 -13.30
N ILE A 96 -1.91 -12.04 -14.15
CA ILE A 96 -2.32 -10.70 -13.74
C ILE A 96 -3.81 -10.67 -13.36
N ALA A 97 -4.68 -11.34 -14.14
CA ALA A 97 -6.08 -11.46 -13.81
C ALA A 97 -6.31 -12.19 -12.48
N LEU A 98 -5.53 -13.24 -12.21
CA LEU A 98 -5.56 -13.96 -10.95
C LEU A 98 -5.09 -13.09 -9.78
N LEU A 99 -3.99 -12.35 -9.94
CA LEU A 99 -3.49 -11.41 -8.93
C LEU A 99 -4.51 -10.32 -8.61
N LEU A 100 -5.16 -9.77 -9.65
CA LEU A 100 -6.18 -8.74 -9.50
C LEU A 100 -7.47 -9.31 -8.88
N GLY A 101 -7.82 -10.56 -9.18
CA GLY A 101 -8.92 -11.28 -8.55
C GLY A 101 -8.69 -11.51 -7.06
N ILE A 102 -7.49 -11.94 -6.66
CA ILE A 102 -7.13 -12.10 -5.24
C ILE A 102 -7.12 -10.73 -4.55
N GLY A 103 -6.49 -9.73 -5.16
CA GLY A 103 -6.39 -8.38 -4.59
C GLY A 103 -7.76 -7.73 -4.36
N SER A 104 -8.65 -7.78 -5.36
CA SER A 104 -10.02 -7.26 -5.24
C SER A 104 -10.88 -8.12 -4.32
N GLY A 105 -10.77 -9.44 -4.39
CA GLY A 105 -11.53 -10.38 -3.56
C GLY A 105 -11.25 -10.25 -2.07
N LEU A 106 -10.01 -9.91 -1.68
CA LEU A 106 -9.65 -9.62 -0.29
C LEU A 106 -9.96 -8.17 0.09
N SER A 107 -9.62 -7.21 -0.77
CA SER A 107 -9.75 -5.80 -0.42
C SER A 107 -11.21 -5.33 -0.34
N ILE A 108 -12.12 -5.83 -1.19
CA ILE A 108 -13.52 -5.38 -1.20
C ILE A 108 -14.20 -5.74 0.13
N PRO A 109 -14.28 -7.00 0.57
CA PRO A 109 -14.94 -7.34 1.84
C PRO A 109 -14.29 -6.66 3.05
N LEU A 110 -12.96 -6.57 3.08
CA LEU A 110 -12.24 -5.88 4.15
C LEU A 110 -12.57 -4.39 4.17
N SER A 111 -12.60 -3.73 3.01
CA SER A 111 -12.98 -2.32 2.91
C SER A 111 -14.42 -2.12 3.36
N PHE A 112 -15.35 -2.99 2.94
CA PHE A 112 -16.74 -2.93 3.41
C PHE A 112 -16.84 -3.12 4.93
N GLN A 113 -16.10 -4.09 5.49
CA GLN A 113 -16.10 -4.35 6.92
C GLN A 113 -15.50 -3.18 7.72
N THR A 114 -14.35 -2.65 7.30
CA THR A 114 -13.69 -1.54 8.00
C THR A 114 -14.44 -0.23 7.82
N TYR A 115 -14.77 0.13 6.58
CA TYR A 115 -15.36 1.44 6.30
C TYR A 115 -16.85 1.52 6.60
N ILE A 116 -17.61 0.45 6.44
CA ILE A 116 -19.06 0.51 6.65
C ILE A 116 -19.41 -0.08 8.02
N VAL A 117 -19.01 -1.33 8.28
CA VAL A 117 -19.45 -2.02 9.50
C VAL A 117 -18.80 -1.42 10.74
N GLU A 118 -17.48 -1.24 10.74
CA GLU A 118 -16.76 -0.77 11.93
C GLU A 118 -16.97 0.72 12.22
N HIS A 119 -17.02 1.56 11.18
CA HIS A 119 -17.41 2.96 11.35
C HIS A 119 -18.86 3.09 11.83
N THR A 120 -19.81 2.30 11.31
CA THR A 120 -21.20 2.33 11.81
C THR A 120 -21.28 1.90 13.27
N LYS A 121 -20.58 0.83 13.67
CA LYS A 121 -20.51 0.40 15.08
C LYS A 121 -19.93 1.47 15.99
N SER A 122 -18.91 2.18 15.52
CA SER A 122 -18.25 3.24 16.29
C SER A 122 -19.15 4.48 16.48
N THR A 123 -20.10 4.71 15.57
CA THR A 123 -21.05 5.83 15.68
C THR A 123 -22.30 5.48 16.51
N ILE A 124 -22.66 4.21 16.65
CA ILE A 124 -23.83 3.81 17.47
C ILE A 124 -23.52 4.05 18.95
N LEU A 125 -24.37 4.83 19.62
CA LEU A 125 -24.31 5.05 21.06
C LEU A 125 -24.59 3.72 21.80
N ARG A 126 -23.55 3.06 22.30
CA ARG A 126 -23.66 1.80 23.03
C ARG A 126 -23.78 2.05 24.54
N PHE A 127 -24.99 1.93 25.06
CA PHE A 127 -25.23 1.89 26.51
C PHE A 127 -25.04 0.47 27.08
N PRO A 128 -24.60 0.30 28.34
CA PRO A 128 -24.25 1.31 29.35
C PRO A 128 -22.78 1.80 29.25
N TYR A 129 -22.55 3.08 29.56
CA TYR A 129 -21.20 3.67 29.57
C TYR A 129 -20.56 3.61 30.96
N PRO A 130 -19.27 3.24 31.07
CA PRO A 130 -18.58 3.18 32.36
C PRO A 130 -18.37 4.55 33.02
N ASN A 131 -18.17 5.62 32.23
CA ASN A 131 -17.83 6.96 32.70
C ASN A 131 -18.64 8.04 31.98
N ALA A 132 -19.02 9.10 32.69
CA ALA A 132 -19.72 10.26 32.12
C ALA A 132 -18.91 10.97 31.01
N ALA A 133 -17.58 11.00 31.12
CA ALA A 133 -16.70 11.57 30.09
C ALA A 133 -16.74 10.80 28.77
N LEU A 134 -16.82 9.47 28.82
CA LEU A 134 -16.96 8.61 27.63
C LEU A 134 -18.34 8.79 26.98
N PHE A 135 -19.38 8.99 27.80
CA PHE A 135 -20.72 9.30 27.32
C PHE A 135 -20.75 10.64 26.57
N ILE A 136 -20.14 11.69 27.13
CA ILE A 136 -20.05 13.02 26.47
C ILE A 136 -19.28 12.93 25.15
N ASN A 137 -18.16 12.20 25.12
CA ASN A 137 -17.37 12.02 23.90
C ASN A 137 -18.18 11.30 22.80
N ALA A 138 -18.87 10.21 23.14
CA ALA A 138 -19.73 9.49 22.21
C ALA A 138 -20.86 10.37 21.65
N LEU A 139 -21.42 11.26 22.47
CA LEU A 139 -22.47 12.20 22.08
C LEU A 139 -21.95 13.28 21.13
N ILE A 140 -20.75 13.83 21.39
CA ILE A 140 -20.07 14.77 20.49
C ILE A 140 -19.78 14.11 19.14
N LEU A 141 -19.25 12.89 19.13
CA LEU A 141 -18.98 12.14 17.89
C LEU A 141 -20.27 11.89 17.09
N PHE A 142 -21.35 11.48 17.77
CA PHE A 142 -22.65 11.24 17.12
C PHE A 142 -23.22 12.51 16.46
N ILE A 143 -23.22 13.63 17.18
CA ILE A 143 -23.67 14.93 16.65
C ILE A 143 -22.76 15.42 15.53
N GLY A 144 -21.43 15.26 15.67
CA GLY A 144 -20.45 15.63 14.66
C GLY A 144 -20.66 14.88 13.34
N VAL A 145 -20.84 13.56 13.40
CA VAL A 145 -21.12 12.74 12.21
C VAL A 145 -22.43 13.17 11.54
N LEU A 146 -23.50 13.41 12.30
CA LEU A 146 -24.77 13.91 11.74
C LEU A 146 -24.61 15.28 11.06
N THR A 147 -23.86 16.18 11.67
CA THR A 147 -23.60 17.53 11.12
C THR A 147 -22.83 17.45 9.81
N VAL A 148 -21.79 16.61 9.78
CA VAL A 148 -20.98 16.36 8.57
C VAL A 148 -21.82 15.71 7.47
N LEU A 149 -22.66 14.72 7.81
CA LEU A 149 -23.57 14.10 6.85
C LEU A 149 -24.53 15.12 6.23
N ILE A 150 -25.09 16.03 7.04
CA ILE A 150 -25.98 17.09 6.57
C ILE A 150 -25.22 18.09 5.68
N TYR A 151 -23.98 18.47 6.05
CA TYR A 151 -23.14 19.36 5.24
C TYR A 151 -22.81 18.77 3.85
N PHE A 152 -22.46 17.48 3.79
CA PHE A 152 -22.11 16.81 2.53
C PHE A 152 -23.32 16.27 1.76
N TYR A 153 -24.53 16.33 2.30
CA TYR A 153 -25.75 15.93 1.60
C TYR A 153 -26.15 17.00 0.56
N PHE A 154 -25.45 17.00 -0.57
CA PHE A 154 -25.66 17.94 -1.68
C PHE A 154 -27.01 17.79 -2.40
N SER A 155 -27.79 16.74 -2.11
CA SER A 155 -29.09 16.47 -2.73
C SER A 155 -30.25 17.30 -2.19
N TYR A 156 -30.05 18.11 -1.14
CA TYR A 156 -31.06 19.06 -0.65
C TYR A 156 -30.56 20.51 -0.80
N PRO A 157 -31.38 21.45 -1.32
CA PRO A 157 -30.99 22.85 -1.40
C PRO A 157 -30.84 23.42 0.01
N HIS A 158 -29.65 23.92 0.34
CA HIS A 158 -29.31 24.48 1.63
C HIS A 158 -29.95 25.87 1.83
N LYS A 159 -31.26 25.91 2.09
CA LYS A 159 -31.97 27.14 2.49
C LYS A 159 -32.69 26.93 3.82
N GLY A 160 -32.45 27.83 4.78
CA GLY A 160 -33.12 27.86 6.09
C GLY A 160 -32.31 27.21 7.23
N ALA A 161 -33.00 26.79 8.31
CA ALA A 161 -32.42 26.30 9.58
C ALA A 161 -31.38 25.17 9.43
N ILE A 162 -31.44 24.41 8.33
CA ILE A 162 -30.48 23.35 7.96
C ILE A 162 -29.08 23.93 7.66
N GLY A 163 -28.99 25.16 7.14
CA GLY A 163 -27.72 25.85 6.89
C GLY A 163 -27.02 26.36 8.16
N THR A 164 -27.77 26.68 9.22
CA THR A 164 -27.20 27.10 10.50
C THR A 164 -26.62 25.91 11.26
N ILE A 165 -27.31 24.76 11.25
CA ILE A 165 -26.83 23.51 11.87
C ILE A 165 -25.54 23.03 11.18
N SER A 166 -25.47 23.17 9.85
CA SER A 166 -24.30 22.84 9.03
C SER A 166 -23.04 23.65 9.35
N ARG A 167 -23.16 24.85 9.94
CA ARG A 167 -22.03 25.74 10.31
C ARG A 167 -21.50 25.55 11.73
N ILE A 168 -22.15 24.75 12.57
CA ILE A 168 -21.74 24.51 13.97
C ILE A 168 -20.55 23.52 14.05
N GLY A 169 -20.29 22.78 12.98
CA GLY A 169 -19.18 21.81 12.88
C GLY A 169 -17.90 22.32 12.22
N ILE A 170 -17.73 23.64 12.01
CA ILE A 170 -16.47 24.29 11.60
C ILE A 170 -15.85 24.99 12.81
#